data_AF-A0A317V371-F1
#
_entry.id   AF-A0A317V371-F1
#
_cell.length_a   1.000
_cell.length_b   1.000
_cell.length_c   1.000
_cell.angle_alpha   90.00
_cell.angle_beta   90.00
_cell.angle_gamma   90.00
#
_symmetry.space_group_name_H-M   'P 1'
#
loop_
_entity.id
_entity.type
_entity.pdbx_description
1 polymer ?
#
loop_
_entity_poly.entity_id
_entity_poly.type
_entity_poly.pdbx_seq_one_letter_code
_entity_poly.pdbx_strand_id
1 'polypeptide(L)'
;MACRTLRFFYIAADGADKERAGLSLPNYPTCWLTIHSSNHPACTSLLATSANFTICVNPLMNSPSADDGVTIALTLTTTSSTLSLSSSHSLELFVCARIIQSTCPRRSVTIAADRSVFAGEGLKIGVFGPGAVSRQDPSRVINFGIIRPRYRDDFEGPSLSERGYRFLTIPADGTGIVVPYGISFDRLFKHSTLRPEDIIPGEEFEIKVNNNRCEVLWWCWGDVEGDLKGKNLHTWSQGGNYLCSFDERPSEEEIGEGNYVLGGDVDKFEVEDQTGSLTMKMIP
;
A
#
# COMPACT_ATOMS: atom_id res chain seq x y z
N MET A 1 -9.31 -17.89 12.52
CA MET A 1 -9.26 -18.95 11.50
C MET A 1 -10.69 -19.33 11.13
N ALA A 2 -11.26 -18.76 10.06
CA ALA A 2 -12.60 -19.12 9.61
C ALA A 2 -12.49 -20.24 8.58
N CYS A 3 -12.68 -21.49 9.02
CA CYS A 3 -12.74 -22.63 8.13
C CYS A 3 -14.08 -22.58 7.38
N ARG A 4 -14.08 -22.19 6.10
CA ARG A 4 -15.28 -22.29 5.26
C ARG A 4 -15.30 -23.67 4.61
N THR A 5 -16.13 -24.55 5.13
CA THR A 5 -16.40 -25.86 4.53
C THR A 5 -17.31 -25.68 3.31
N LEU A 6 -16.78 -25.75 2.10
CA LEU A 6 -17.61 -25.98 0.91
C LEU A 6 -17.96 -27.47 0.84
N ARG A 7 -19.25 -27.79 0.89
CA ARG A 7 -19.75 -29.15 0.59
C ARG A 7 -20.10 -29.23 -0.89
N PHE A 8 -19.43 -30.11 -1.61
CA PHE A 8 -19.80 -30.47 -2.97
C PHE A 8 -20.64 -31.74 -2.95
N PHE A 9 -21.71 -31.77 -3.75
CA PHE A 9 -22.47 -32.98 -4.03
C PHE A 9 -22.12 -33.44 -5.45
N TYR A 10 -21.62 -34.66 -5.59
CA TYR A 10 -21.41 -35.28 -6.89
C TYR A 10 -22.49 -36.36 -7.07
N ILE A 11 -23.17 -36.36 -8.22
CA ILE A 11 -24.06 -37.45 -8.61
C ILE A 11 -23.29 -38.25 -9.65
N ALA A 12 -22.79 -39.42 -9.26
CA ALA A 12 -22.16 -40.34 -10.21
C ALA A 12 -23.26 -40.97 -11.08
N ALA A 13 -23.18 -40.77 -12.40
CA ALA A 13 -23.93 -41.57 -13.36
C ALA A 13 -23.10 -42.82 -13.68
N ASP A 14 -23.72 -43.99 -13.59
CA ASP A 14 -23.09 -45.28 -13.89
C ASP A 14 -22.69 -45.33 -15.38
N GLY A 15 -21.40 -45.38 -15.65
CA GLY A 15 -20.86 -45.50 -17.00
C GLY A 15 -19.35 -45.27 -16.99
N ALA A 16 -18.59 -46.35 -17.19
CA ALA A 16 -17.14 -46.30 -17.25
C ALA A 16 -16.67 -45.50 -18.47
N ASP A 17 -16.21 -44.27 -18.25
CA ASP A 17 -15.13 -43.65 -19.01
C ASP A 17 -14.48 -42.55 -18.17
N LYS A 18 -13.17 -42.36 -18.33
CA LYS A 18 -12.39 -41.35 -17.59
C LYS A 18 -12.87 -39.94 -17.95
N GLU A 19 -13.84 -39.40 -17.23
CA GLU A 19 -14.25 -38.01 -17.43
C GLU A 19 -13.31 -37.05 -16.69
N ARG A 20 -12.64 -36.19 -17.47
CA ARG A 20 -12.03 -34.96 -16.95
C ARG A 20 -13.16 -33.97 -16.67
N ALA A 21 -13.58 -33.87 -15.41
CA ALA A 21 -14.48 -32.79 -15.00
C ALA A 21 -13.66 -31.49 -14.86
N GLY A 22 -13.70 -30.64 -15.88
CA GLY A 22 -13.17 -29.27 -15.80
C GLY A 22 -14.20 -28.34 -15.18
N LEU A 23 -13.90 -27.76 -14.03
CA LEU A 23 -14.71 -26.68 -13.45
C LEU A 23 -14.11 -25.34 -13.89
N SER A 24 -14.78 -24.69 -14.84
CA SER A 24 -14.56 -23.28 -15.14
C SER A 24 -15.50 -22.46 -14.26
N LEU A 25 -14.93 -21.79 -13.25
CA LEU A 25 -15.62 -20.71 -12.56
C LEU A 25 -15.22 -19.41 -13.26
N PRO A 26 -16.16 -18.49 -13.57
CA PRO A 26 -15.79 -17.22 -14.15
C PRO A 26 -14.88 -16.47 -13.18
N ASN A 27 -13.65 -16.17 -13.63
CA ASN A 27 -12.59 -15.43 -12.93
C ASN A 27 -11.62 -16.21 -12.02
N TYR A 28 -11.47 -17.53 -12.17
CA TYR A 28 -10.37 -18.29 -11.55
C TYR A 28 -9.62 -19.13 -12.60
N PRO A 29 -8.28 -19.34 -12.46
CA PRO A 29 -7.55 -20.25 -13.33
C PRO A 29 -8.11 -21.69 -13.18
N THR A 30 -8.27 -22.38 -14.30
CA THR A 30 -8.83 -23.73 -14.37
C THR A 30 -7.98 -24.71 -13.55
N CYS A 31 -8.51 -25.19 -12.42
CA CYS A 31 -7.89 -26.26 -11.66
C CYS A 31 -8.31 -27.62 -12.23
N TRP A 32 -7.32 -28.48 -12.54
CA TRP A 32 -7.56 -29.84 -13.00
C TRP A 32 -7.58 -30.81 -11.82
N LEU A 33 -8.67 -31.57 -11.68
CA LEU A 33 -8.78 -32.64 -10.70
C LEU A 33 -8.56 -33.98 -11.41
N THR A 34 -7.53 -34.73 -11.02
CA THR A 34 -7.34 -36.12 -11.48
C THR A 34 -7.74 -37.07 -10.35
N ILE A 35 -8.85 -37.79 -10.51
CA ILE A 35 -9.31 -38.80 -9.55
C ILE A 35 -8.83 -40.17 -10.02
N HIS A 36 -8.07 -40.88 -9.18
CA HIS A 36 -7.69 -42.27 -9.43
C HIS A 36 -8.71 -43.20 -8.77
N SER A 37 -9.53 -43.88 -9.57
CA SER A 37 -10.40 -44.96 -9.11
C SER A 37 -9.61 -46.28 -9.11
N SER A 38 -9.58 -46.97 -7.97
CA SER A 38 -9.11 -48.36 -7.89
C SER A 38 -10.32 -49.29 -7.99
N ASN A 39 -10.37 -50.09 -9.05
CA ASN A 39 -11.49 -50.97 -9.37
C ASN A 39 -11.61 -52.12 -8.37
N HIS A 40 -12.77 -52.23 -7.70
CA HIS A 40 -13.28 -53.49 -7.18
C HIS A 40 -14.79 -53.56 -7.46
N PRO A 41 -15.33 -54.61 -8.12
CA PRO A 41 -16.74 -54.68 -8.43
C PRO A 41 -17.47 -55.44 -7.32
N ALA A 42 -18.39 -54.78 -6.63
CA ALA A 42 -19.72 -55.28 -6.23
C ALA A 42 -20.34 -54.42 -5.12
N CYS A 43 -21.67 -54.28 -5.21
CA CYS A 43 -22.61 -53.69 -4.24
C CYS A 43 -22.71 -52.16 -4.21
N THR A 44 -23.69 -51.69 -4.95
CA THR A 44 -24.34 -50.38 -4.88
C THR A 44 -24.84 -50.10 -3.45
N SER A 45 -24.10 -49.27 -2.72
CA SER A 45 -24.64 -48.50 -1.60
C SER A 45 -24.14 -47.06 -1.75
N LEU A 46 -25.07 -46.11 -1.78
CA LEU A 46 -24.78 -44.68 -1.78
C LEU A 46 -24.15 -44.30 -0.44
N LEU A 47 -22.84 -44.44 -0.33
CA LEU A 47 -22.04 -43.82 0.71
C LEU A 47 -21.67 -42.41 0.23
N ALA A 48 -22.29 -41.39 0.83
CA ALA A 48 -21.83 -40.03 0.71
C ALA A 48 -20.47 -39.91 1.42
N THR A 49 -19.38 -40.11 0.68
CA THR A 49 -18.03 -39.86 1.16
C THR A 49 -17.81 -38.35 1.27
N SER A 50 -17.79 -37.82 2.50
CA SER A 50 -17.33 -36.46 2.74
C SER A 50 -15.82 -36.40 2.53
N ALA A 51 -15.39 -35.97 1.34
CA ALA A 51 -13.99 -35.60 1.12
C ALA A 51 -13.75 -34.21 1.72
N ASN A 52 -12.90 -34.13 2.74
CA ASN A 52 -12.38 -32.84 3.20
C ASN A 52 -11.33 -32.36 2.19
N PHE A 53 -11.67 -31.34 1.41
CA PHE A 53 -10.72 -30.70 0.51
C PHE A 53 -9.97 -29.60 1.27
N THR A 54 -8.67 -29.77 1.43
CA THR A 54 -7.77 -28.68 1.81
C THR A 54 -7.41 -27.93 0.54
N ILE A 55 -7.99 -26.76 0.32
CA ILE A 55 -7.53 -25.85 -0.74
C ILE A 55 -6.20 -25.27 -0.25
N CYS A 56 -5.09 -25.72 -0.82
CA CYS A 56 -3.79 -25.09 -0.61
C CYS A 56 -3.83 -23.71 -1.28
N VAL A 57 -4.06 -22.67 -0.49
CA VAL A 57 -3.96 -21.28 -0.93
C VAL A 57 -2.49 -21.02 -1.23
N ASN A 58 -2.14 -20.83 -2.50
CA ASN A 58 -0.75 -20.65 -2.93
C ASN A 58 -0.13 -19.46 -2.15
N PRO A 59 0.97 -19.66 -1.38
CA PRO A 59 1.54 -18.62 -0.53
C PRO A 59 2.02 -17.38 -1.33
N LEU A 60 2.29 -17.56 -2.62
CA LEU A 60 2.65 -16.51 -3.58
C LEU A 60 1.53 -15.52 -3.92
N MET A 61 0.28 -15.73 -3.51
CA MET A 61 -0.81 -14.84 -3.94
C MET A 61 -0.68 -13.38 -3.48
N ASN A 62 0.17 -13.08 -2.51
CA ASN A 62 0.39 -11.71 -2.03
C ASN A 62 1.61 -11.03 -2.66
N SER A 63 2.56 -11.80 -3.18
CA SER A 63 3.74 -11.26 -3.85
C SER A 63 3.37 -10.81 -5.26
N PRO A 64 3.61 -9.55 -5.65
CA PRO A 64 3.32 -9.11 -7.01
C PRO A 64 4.16 -9.86 -8.05
N SER A 65 3.57 -10.09 -9.21
CA SER A 65 4.27 -10.59 -10.39
C SER A 65 5.01 -9.48 -11.14
N ALA A 66 5.82 -9.83 -12.14
CA ALA A 66 6.53 -8.86 -12.99
C ALA A 66 5.59 -7.96 -13.82
N ASP A 67 4.39 -8.46 -14.11
CA ASP A 67 3.38 -7.77 -14.90
C ASP A 67 2.37 -7.02 -14.02
N ASP A 68 2.47 -7.19 -12.70
CA ASP A 68 1.59 -6.53 -11.76
C ASP A 68 1.98 -5.06 -11.58
N GLY A 69 0.96 -4.22 -11.49
CA GLY A 69 1.09 -2.81 -11.18
C GLY A 69 -0.17 -2.22 -10.56
N VAL A 70 0.02 -1.06 -9.92
CA VAL A 70 -1.03 -0.27 -9.28
C VAL A 70 -0.75 1.21 -9.47
N THR A 71 -1.81 1.98 -9.72
CA THR A 71 -1.76 3.45 -9.73
C THR A 71 -2.62 3.99 -8.60
N ILE A 72 -2.03 4.84 -7.77
CA ILE A 72 -2.65 5.48 -6.61
C ILE A 72 -2.93 6.95 -6.93
N ALA A 73 -4.18 7.38 -6.77
CA ALA A 73 -4.49 8.81 -6.75
C ALA A 73 -4.16 9.39 -5.37
N LEU A 74 -3.45 10.52 -5.38
CA LEU A 74 -3.23 11.37 -4.23
C LEU A 74 -4.10 12.62 -4.28
N THR A 75 -4.63 13.02 -3.13
CA THR A 75 -5.32 14.30 -2.96
C THR A 75 -4.90 14.95 -1.65
N LEU A 76 -4.49 16.22 -1.69
CA LEU A 76 -4.14 17.00 -0.52
C LEU A 76 -5.34 17.87 -0.09
N THR A 77 -5.74 17.74 1.17
CA THR A 77 -6.82 18.53 1.76
C THR A 77 -6.38 19.17 3.09
N THR A 78 -7.22 20.06 3.63
CA THR A 78 -6.99 20.76 4.90
C THR A 78 -8.32 20.90 5.64
N THR A 79 -8.29 21.02 6.97
CA THR A 79 -9.49 21.33 7.75
C THR A 79 -10.02 22.74 7.49
N SER A 80 -9.13 23.67 7.10
CA SER A 80 -9.48 25.07 6.85
C SER A 80 -8.70 25.63 5.66
N SER A 81 -9.41 26.33 4.77
CA SER A 81 -8.80 27.13 3.69
C SER A 81 -8.25 28.46 4.19
N THR A 82 -8.44 28.79 5.47
CA THR A 82 -7.91 29.98 6.12
C THR A 82 -7.01 29.61 7.30
N LEU A 83 -5.92 30.36 7.48
CA LEU A 83 -5.04 30.26 8.64
C LEU A 83 -4.98 31.63 9.32
N SER A 84 -5.39 31.69 10.59
CA SER A 84 -5.32 32.91 11.39
C SER A 84 -3.97 33.05 12.08
N LEU A 85 -3.33 34.20 11.89
CA LEU A 85 -2.00 34.53 12.39
C LEU A 85 -2.01 34.95 13.88
N SER A 86 -3.14 35.44 14.40
CA SER A 86 -3.35 35.72 15.83
C SER A 86 -3.65 34.46 16.63
N SER A 87 -4.05 33.39 15.96
CA SER A 87 -4.40 32.14 16.58
C SER A 87 -3.21 31.19 16.53
N SER A 88 -2.78 30.64 17.67
CA SER A 88 -1.70 29.64 17.72
C SER A 88 -2.14 28.25 17.19
N HIS A 89 -3.16 28.20 16.31
CA HIS A 89 -3.65 26.95 15.75
C HIS A 89 -2.63 26.32 14.81
N SER A 90 -2.64 24.99 14.78
CA SER A 90 -1.81 24.22 13.85
C SER A 90 -2.48 24.19 12.47
N LEU A 91 -1.66 24.22 11.42
CA LEU A 91 -2.12 23.88 10.07
C LEU A 91 -2.21 22.36 9.97
N GLU A 92 -3.39 21.85 9.67
CA GLU A 92 -3.64 20.42 9.47
C GLU A 92 -3.82 20.13 7.99
N LEU A 93 -2.91 19.34 7.43
CA LEU A 93 -2.98 18.86 6.06
C LEU A 93 -3.29 17.36 6.08
N PHE A 94 -4.04 16.89 5.09
CA PHE A 94 -4.37 15.48 4.95
C PHE A 94 -4.03 15.02 3.54
N VAL A 95 -3.16 14.01 3.45
CA VAL A 95 -2.86 13.33 2.21
C VAL A 95 -3.78 12.13 2.11
N CYS A 96 -4.72 12.21 1.19
CA CYS A 96 -5.65 11.13 0.89
C CYS A 96 -5.09 10.29 -0.25
N ALA A 97 -5.11 8.97 -0.11
CA ALA A 97 -4.61 8.05 -1.14
C ALA A 97 -5.65 6.98 -1.45
N ARG A 98 -5.89 6.69 -2.73
CA ARG A 98 -6.81 5.62 -3.15
C ARG A 98 -6.34 4.95 -4.44
N ILE A 99 -6.64 3.67 -4.59
CA ILE A 99 -6.35 2.94 -5.84
C ILE A 99 -7.27 3.47 -6.95
N ILE A 100 -6.70 3.86 -8.09
CA ILE A 100 -7.45 4.23 -9.31
C ILE A 100 -7.30 3.20 -10.43
N GLN A 101 -6.18 2.47 -10.45
CA GLN A 101 -5.94 1.40 -11.40
C GLN A 101 -5.18 0.27 -10.71
N SER A 102 -5.55 -0.97 -11.01
CA SER A 102 -4.88 -2.15 -10.46
C SER A 102 -4.99 -3.33 -11.44
N THR A 103 -3.88 -4.04 -11.60
CA THR A 103 -3.80 -5.32 -12.30
C THR A 103 -4.47 -6.47 -11.54
N CYS A 104 -4.65 -6.31 -10.22
CA CYS A 104 -5.40 -7.21 -9.35
C CYS A 104 -6.60 -6.49 -8.73
N PRO A 105 -7.71 -6.30 -9.47
CA PRO A 105 -8.91 -5.66 -8.94
C PRO A 105 -9.41 -6.35 -7.67
N ARG A 106 -9.95 -5.55 -6.74
CA ARG A 106 -10.48 -6.01 -5.44
C ARG A 106 -9.44 -6.48 -4.43
N ARG A 107 -8.15 -6.35 -4.72
CA ARG A 107 -7.08 -6.55 -3.73
C ARG A 107 -6.58 -5.23 -3.21
N SER A 108 -6.41 -5.15 -1.90
CA SER A 108 -5.74 -4.04 -1.25
C SER A 108 -4.25 -4.07 -1.60
N VAL A 109 -3.58 -2.95 -1.41
CA VAL A 109 -2.13 -2.83 -1.56
C VAL A 109 -1.54 -2.42 -0.24
N THR A 110 -0.49 -3.11 0.20
CA THR A 110 0.29 -2.72 1.37
C THR A 110 1.64 -2.19 0.93
N ILE A 111 2.05 -1.05 1.48
CA ILE A 111 3.33 -0.40 1.19
C ILE A 111 4.16 -0.28 2.46
N ALA A 112 5.49 -0.22 2.30
CA ALA A 112 6.36 0.34 3.32
C ALA A 112 6.24 1.87 3.27
N ALA A 113 5.58 2.46 4.29
CA ALA A 113 5.19 3.87 4.27
C ALA A 113 6.37 4.82 4.57
N ASP A 114 7.43 4.34 5.22
CA ASP A 114 8.56 5.16 5.61
C ASP A 114 9.20 5.89 4.44
N ARG A 115 9.69 7.10 4.73
CA ARG A 115 10.39 7.97 3.79
C ARG A 115 9.55 8.43 2.58
N SER A 116 8.25 8.19 2.61
CA SER A 116 7.30 8.65 1.59
C SER A 116 6.28 9.64 2.18
N VAL A 117 5.43 10.19 1.31
CA VAL A 117 4.25 10.99 1.69
C VAL A 117 3.19 10.19 2.46
N PHE A 118 3.34 8.87 2.58
CA PHE A 118 2.37 8.00 3.25
C PHE A 118 2.67 7.81 4.75
N ALA A 119 3.82 8.27 5.24
CA ALA A 119 4.26 8.03 6.61
C ALA A 119 3.52 8.85 7.69
N GLY A 120 2.80 9.92 7.32
CA GLY A 120 2.23 10.88 8.30
C GLY A 120 3.28 11.72 9.04
N GLU A 121 4.55 11.47 8.73
CA GLU A 121 5.72 12.18 9.22
C GLU A 121 6.59 12.46 8.01
N GLY A 122 7.02 13.70 7.80
CA GLY A 122 7.78 13.97 6.59
C GLY A 122 7.99 15.41 6.16
N LEU A 123 7.51 16.38 6.94
CA LEU A 123 7.88 17.79 6.71
C LEU A 123 9.40 17.95 6.58
N LYS A 124 10.13 17.21 7.42
CA LYS A 124 11.58 17.12 7.39
C LYS A 124 12.09 16.59 6.05
N ILE A 125 11.57 15.50 5.51
CA ILE A 125 12.06 14.99 4.21
C ILE A 125 11.57 15.80 2.99
N GLY A 126 10.70 16.78 3.19
CA GLY A 126 10.22 17.69 2.13
C GLY A 126 9.04 17.16 1.33
N VAL A 127 8.09 16.48 2.00
CA VAL A 127 6.85 15.96 1.37
C VAL A 127 6.00 17.05 0.72
N PHE A 128 6.07 18.29 1.22
CA PHE A 128 5.40 19.46 0.64
C PHE A 128 6.38 20.43 -0.04
N GLY A 129 7.50 19.90 -0.54
CA GLY A 129 8.53 20.67 -1.22
C GLY A 129 9.11 21.77 -0.33
N PRO A 130 9.25 23.02 -0.82
CA PRO A 130 9.80 24.11 -0.02
C PRO A 130 8.82 24.63 1.04
N GLY A 131 7.56 24.20 1.08
CA GLY A 131 6.52 24.69 1.99
C GLY A 131 5.41 25.44 1.27
N ALA A 132 4.86 26.47 1.90
CA ALA A 132 3.77 27.27 1.31
C ALA A 132 4.35 28.44 0.50
N VAL A 133 3.97 28.58 -0.77
CA VAL A 133 4.49 29.61 -1.70
C VAL A 133 3.41 30.64 -1.99
N SER A 134 3.72 31.92 -1.88
CA SER A 134 2.74 32.99 -2.16
C SER A 134 2.29 32.95 -3.62
N ARG A 135 0.99 33.11 -3.85
CA ARG A 135 0.39 33.16 -5.19
C ARG A 135 0.70 34.47 -5.91
N GLN A 136 0.93 35.53 -5.14
CA GLN A 136 1.19 36.86 -5.66
C GLN A 136 2.68 37.08 -5.93
N ASP A 137 3.56 36.50 -5.12
CA ASP A 137 5.01 36.62 -5.26
C ASP A 137 5.72 35.30 -4.92
N PRO A 138 6.15 34.51 -5.91
CA PRO A 138 6.80 33.22 -5.69
C PRO A 138 8.11 33.28 -4.89
N SER A 139 8.71 34.47 -4.71
CA SER A 139 9.89 34.62 -3.84
C SER A 139 9.55 34.58 -2.35
N ARG A 140 8.27 34.78 -2.00
CA ARG A 140 7.76 34.73 -0.63
C ARG A 140 7.33 33.30 -0.30
N VAL A 141 8.13 32.62 0.52
CA VAL A 141 7.92 31.21 0.89
C VAL A 141 7.93 31.03 2.40
N ILE A 142 6.86 30.42 2.92
CA ILE A 142 6.81 29.91 4.29
C ILE A 142 7.43 28.52 4.31
N ASN A 143 8.70 28.47 4.68
CA ASN A 143 9.51 27.27 4.56
C ASN A 143 9.27 26.30 5.72
N PHE A 144 8.74 25.11 5.41
CA PHE A 144 8.47 24.06 6.40
C PHE A 144 9.72 23.33 6.90
N GLY A 145 10.88 23.65 6.31
CA GLY A 145 12.21 23.17 6.68
C GLY A 145 12.45 21.72 6.31
N ILE A 146 13.21 21.52 5.23
CA ILE A 146 13.66 20.19 4.81
C ILE A 146 14.92 19.82 5.60
N ILE A 147 14.80 18.84 6.49
CA ILE A 147 15.91 18.16 7.13
C ILE A 147 16.09 16.81 6.42
N ARG A 148 17.30 16.49 5.96
CA ARG A 148 17.62 15.14 5.47
C ARG A 148 18.05 14.27 6.66
N PRO A 149 17.11 13.57 7.35
CA PRO A 149 17.51 12.66 8.41
C PRO A 149 18.46 11.61 7.84
N ARG A 150 19.54 11.36 8.57
CA ARG A 150 20.32 10.14 8.37
C ARG A 150 19.55 9.04 9.07
N TYR A 151 18.82 8.25 8.31
CA TYR A 151 18.24 7.04 8.83
C TYR A 151 19.38 6.07 9.16
N ARG A 152 19.40 5.55 10.38
CA ARG A 152 20.13 4.33 10.68
C ARG A 152 19.15 3.21 10.42
N ASP A 153 19.39 2.47 9.36
CA ASP A 153 18.68 1.24 9.12
C ASP A 153 19.40 0.18 9.96
N ASP A 154 18.76 -0.27 11.03
CA ASP A 154 19.20 -1.45 11.76
C ASP A 154 18.82 -2.65 10.87
N PHE A 155 19.74 -3.04 9.98
CA PHE A 155 19.54 -4.05 8.94
C PHE A 155 19.52 -5.50 9.46
N GLU A 156 19.19 -5.72 10.73
CA GLU A 156 19.12 -7.08 11.28
C GLU A 156 17.80 -7.74 10.88
N GLY A 157 17.88 -8.93 10.30
CA GLY A 157 16.71 -9.73 9.91
C GLY A 157 16.28 -9.55 8.45
N PRO A 158 15.70 -10.59 7.83
CA PRO A 158 15.18 -10.55 6.45
C PRO A 158 13.79 -9.91 6.34
N SER A 159 13.09 -9.66 7.46
CA SER A 159 11.78 -9.01 7.41
C SER A 159 11.85 -7.49 7.57
N LEU A 160 11.09 -6.77 6.77
CA LEU A 160 10.87 -5.33 6.91
C LEU A 160 10.31 -4.96 8.30
N SER A 161 9.50 -5.83 8.91
CA SER A 161 8.95 -5.60 10.25
C SER A 161 10.02 -5.65 11.34
N GLU A 162 10.97 -6.59 11.23
CA GLU A 162 12.13 -6.73 12.12
C GLU A 162 13.07 -5.52 11.98
N ARG A 163 13.19 -4.98 10.76
CA ARG A 163 13.91 -3.73 10.46
C ARG A 163 13.15 -2.45 10.85
N GLY A 164 11.99 -2.57 11.50
CA GLY A 164 11.23 -1.44 12.04
C GLY A 164 10.45 -0.61 11.02
N TYR A 165 10.23 -1.14 9.81
CA TYR A 165 9.39 -0.45 8.81
C TYR A 165 7.92 -0.44 9.25
N ARG A 166 7.25 0.67 8.95
CA ARG A 166 5.82 0.86 9.10
C ARG A 166 5.12 0.53 7.79
N PHE A 167 4.00 -0.16 7.93
CA PHE A 167 3.17 -0.55 6.80
C PHE A 167 1.88 0.23 6.77
N LEU A 168 1.40 0.46 5.56
CA LEU A 168 0.13 1.11 5.32
C LEU A 168 -0.61 0.36 4.22
N THR A 169 -1.87 0.03 4.47
CA THR A 169 -2.72 -0.65 3.51
C THR A 169 -3.70 0.33 2.87
N ILE A 170 -3.66 0.41 1.53
CA ILE A 170 -4.65 1.13 0.73
C ILE A 170 -5.75 0.14 0.32
N PRO A 171 -7.01 0.37 0.72
CA PRO A 171 -8.10 -0.57 0.47
C PRO A 171 -8.52 -0.59 -1.00
N ALA A 172 -9.02 -1.74 -1.44
CA ALA A 172 -9.41 -1.99 -2.84
C ALA A 172 -10.80 -1.45 -3.21
N ASP A 173 -11.61 -1.10 -2.22
CA ASP A 173 -12.99 -0.65 -2.38
C ASP A 173 -13.11 0.83 -2.79
N GLY A 174 -11.97 1.51 -2.94
CA GLY A 174 -11.88 2.90 -3.35
C GLY A 174 -12.12 3.91 -2.23
N THR A 175 -12.40 3.47 -0.99
CA THR A 175 -12.55 4.37 0.18
C THR A 175 -11.28 5.17 0.47
N GLY A 176 -10.13 4.58 0.13
CA GLY A 176 -8.82 5.19 0.31
C GLY A 176 -8.41 5.28 1.78
N ILE A 177 -7.32 5.97 2.02
CA ILE A 177 -6.75 6.24 3.34
C ILE A 177 -6.49 7.72 3.51
N VAL A 178 -6.38 8.17 4.76
CA VAL A 178 -6.07 9.56 5.11
C VAL A 178 -4.84 9.58 6.00
N VAL A 179 -3.82 10.29 5.55
CA VAL A 179 -2.54 10.46 6.25
C VAL A 179 -2.44 11.90 6.76
N PRO A 180 -2.62 12.14 8.06
CA PRO A 180 -2.62 13.49 8.63
C PRO A 180 -1.20 14.04 8.81
N TYR A 181 -1.07 15.35 8.59
CA TYR A 181 0.15 16.14 8.78
C TYR A 181 -0.18 17.39 9.59
N GLY A 182 0.19 17.38 10.87
CA GLY A 182 0.08 18.54 11.75
C GLY A 182 1.32 19.42 11.70
N ILE A 183 1.14 20.71 11.36
CA ILE A 183 2.19 21.72 11.38
C ILE A 183 1.83 22.77 12.43
N SER A 184 2.45 22.70 13.61
CA SER A 184 2.24 23.70 14.66
C SER A 184 2.60 25.10 14.17
N PHE A 185 1.94 26.13 14.70
CA PHE A 185 2.20 27.52 14.33
C PHE A 185 3.70 27.90 14.41
N ASP A 186 4.36 27.57 15.53
CA ASP A 186 5.80 27.82 15.71
C ASP A 186 6.65 27.13 14.64
N ARG A 187 6.29 25.89 14.28
CA ARG A 187 6.96 25.09 13.25
C ARG A 187 6.86 25.76 11.88
N LEU A 188 5.72 26.37 11.57
CA LEU A 188 5.39 26.94 10.26
C LEU A 188 6.43 28.00 9.84
N PHE A 189 6.85 28.84 10.78
CA PHE A 189 7.79 29.92 10.53
C PHE A 189 9.22 29.64 10.99
N LYS A 190 9.46 28.57 11.77
CA LYS A 190 10.77 28.24 12.37
C LYS A 190 11.95 28.21 11.38
N HIS A 191 11.71 27.87 10.11
CA HIS A 191 12.75 27.85 9.07
C HIS A 191 12.48 28.80 7.90
N SER A 192 11.43 29.60 7.99
CA SER A 192 11.16 30.64 7.01
C SER A 192 11.95 31.91 7.34
N THR A 193 12.26 32.68 6.31
CA THR A 193 12.69 34.07 6.46
C THR A 193 11.51 35.00 6.71
N LEU A 194 10.30 34.60 6.30
CA LEU A 194 9.06 35.29 6.64
C LEU A 194 8.69 34.98 8.08
N ARG A 195 8.25 36.01 8.79
CA ARG A 195 7.65 35.91 10.12
C ARG A 195 6.16 36.21 10.02
N PRO A 196 5.34 35.84 11.02
CA PRO A 196 3.91 36.15 11.02
C PRO A 196 3.62 37.63 10.73
N GLU A 197 4.41 38.54 11.30
CA GLU A 197 4.28 39.99 11.08
C GLU A 197 4.60 40.48 9.66
N ASP A 198 5.29 39.67 8.86
CA ASP A 198 5.66 39.99 7.47
C ASP A 198 4.55 39.60 6.47
N ILE A 199 3.50 38.92 6.94
CA ILE A 199 2.40 38.42 6.10
C ILE A 199 1.33 39.50 5.93
N ILE A 200 0.93 39.76 4.68
CA ILE A 200 -0.12 40.73 4.39
C ILE A 200 -1.48 40.07 4.65
N PRO A 201 -2.39 40.69 5.42
CA PRO A 201 -3.74 40.15 5.62
C PRO A 201 -4.44 39.88 4.29
N GLY A 202 -4.93 38.65 4.11
CA GLY A 202 -5.57 38.18 2.90
C GLY A 202 -4.62 37.60 1.85
N GLU A 203 -3.29 37.60 2.08
CA GLU A 203 -2.32 36.94 1.21
C GLU A 203 -2.64 35.44 1.10
N GLU A 204 -2.48 34.89 -0.11
CA GLU A 204 -2.78 33.49 -0.40
C GLU A 204 -1.50 32.71 -0.67
N PHE A 205 -1.36 31.57 -0.03
CA PHE A 205 -0.25 30.66 -0.21
C PHE A 205 -0.74 29.32 -0.79
N GLU A 206 0.03 28.76 -1.71
CA GLU A 206 -0.20 27.44 -2.27
C GLU A 206 0.73 26.41 -1.64
N ILE A 207 0.18 25.25 -1.30
CA ILE A 207 0.90 24.07 -0.82
C ILE A 207 0.68 22.96 -1.85
N LYS A 208 1.76 22.26 -2.21
CA LYS A 208 1.75 21.16 -3.17
C LYS A 208 2.42 19.93 -2.57
N VAL A 209 1.95 18.75 -2.94
CA VAL A 209 2.72 17.53 -2.69
C VAL A 209 3.96 17.55 -3.60
N ASN A 210 5.10 17.16 -3.06
CA ASN A 210 6.31 17.01 -3.84
C ASN A 210 6.31 15.64 -4.50
N ASN A 211 6.13 15.59 -5.83
CA ASN A 211 6.05 14.33 -6.58
C ASN A 211 7.29 13.43 -6.38
N ASN A 212 8.47 14.02 -6.16
CA ASN A 212 9.71 13.28 -5.86
C ASN A 212 9.70 12.60 -4.47
N ARG A 213 8.60 12.69 -3.73
CA ARG A 213 8.37 12.08 -2.41
C ARG A 213 7.16 11.13 -2.39
N CYS A 214 6.57 10.86 -3.54
CA CYS A 214 5.47 9.91 -3.69
C CYS A 214 5.95 8.47 -3.95
N GLU A 215 7.25 8.27 -4.15
CA GLU A 215 7.86 6.95 -4.33
C GLU A 215 7.74 6.09 -3.05
N VAL A 216 7.54 4.79 -3.24
CA VAL A 216 7.57 3.80 -2.16
C VAL A 216 8.79 2.90 -2.35
N LEU A 217 9.35 2.43 -1.23
CA LEU A 217 10.52 1.55 -1.28
C LEU A 217 10.14 0.09 -1.48
N TRP A 218 8.90 -0.29 -1.15
CA TRP A 218 8.42 -1.66 -1.18
C TRP A 218 6.88 -1.68 -1.20
N TRP A 219 6.28 -2.61 -1.93
CA TRP A 219 4.84 -2.83 -1.94
C TRP A 219 4.45 -4.29 -2.24
N CYS A 220 3.27 -4.72 -1.80
CA CYS A 220 2.68 -6.02 -2.12
C CYS A 220 1.14 -5.99 -2.14
N TRP A 221 0.51 -7.10 -2.54
CA TRP A 221 -0.94 -7.28 -2.46
C TRP A 221 -1.39 -7.77 -1.09
N GLY A 222 -2.53 -7.26 -0.63
CA GLY A 222 -3.23 -7.73 0.57
C GLY A 222 -3.20 -6.72 1.71
N ASP A 223 -4.07 -6.96 2.70
CA ASP A 223 -4.21 -6.15 3.90
C ASP A 223 -3.26 -6.62 5.02
N VAL A 224 -2.57 -5.69 5.67
CA VAL A 224 -1.63 -5.97 6.76
C VAL A 224 -2.30 -6.67 7.94
N GLU A 225 -3.55 -6.30 8.25
CA GLU A 225 -4.35 -6.94 9.31
C GLU A 225 -5.21 -8.11 8.83
N GLY A 226 -5.23 -8.35 7.52
CA GLY A 226 -6.01 -9.38 6.85
C GLY A 226 -5.12 -10.45 6.23
N ASP A 227 -4.95 -10.37 4.91
CA ASP A 227 -4.27 -11.38 4.09
C ASP A 227 -2.79 -11.59 4.47
N LEU A 228 -2.15 -10.54 4.98
CA LEU A 228 -0.73 -10.54 5.34
C LEU A 228 -0.49 -10.85 6.82
N LYS A 229 -1.55 -11.04 7.61
CA LYS A 229 -1.42 -11.29 9.04
C LYS A 229 -0.66 -12.59 9.30
N GLY A 230 0.45 -12.48 10.03
CA GLY A 230 1.34 -13.60 10.35
C GLY A 230 2.26 -14.03 9.19
N LYS A 231 2.35 -13.23 8.12
CA LYS A 231 3.33 -13.40 7.05
C LYS A 231 4.58 -12.56 7.30
N ASN A 232 5.71 -13.04 6.81
CA ASN A 232 6.97 -12.31 6.89
C ASN A 232 7.14 -11.46 5.63
N LEU A 233 7.08 -10.13 5.78
CA LEU A 233 7.29 -9.22 4.64
C LEU A 233 8.79 -9.11 4.39
N HIS A 234 9.29 -9.77 3.35
CA HIS A 234 10.72 -9.84 3.04
C HIS A 234 11.21 -8.52 2.46
N THR A 235 12.46 -8.17 2.74
CA THR A 235 13.12 -6.93 2.32
C THR A 235 13.35 -6.85 0.81
N TRP A 236 13.63 -7.99 0.19
CA TRP A 236 13.71 -8.11 -1.28
C TRP A 236 12.45 -7.60 -1.97
N SER A 237 12.64 -6.81 -3.02
CA SER A 237 11.62 -6.36 -3.96
C SER A 237 12.08 -6.56 -5.40
N GLN A 238 11.14 -6.78 -6.30
CA GLN A 238 11.43 -6.81 -7.73
C GLN A 238 11.86 -5.41 -8.23
N GLY A 239 12.57 -5.35 -9.36
CA GLY A 239 12.78 -4.10 -10.11
C GLY A 239 13.95 -3.21 -9.67
N GLY A 240 14.64 -3.44 -8.55
CA GLY A 240 15.85 -2.66 -8.29
C GLY A 240 16.56 -2.90 -6.96
N ASN A 241 17.74 -2.26 -6.85
CA ASN A 241 18.55 -2.08 -5.64
C ASN A 241 18.11 -0.81 -4.90
N TYR A 242 16.85 -0.78 -4.45
CA TYR A 242 16.34 0.28 -3.60
C TYR A 242 16.81 0.07 -2.16
N LEU A 243 16.68 1.09 -1.31
CA LEU A 243 17.31 1.13 0.03
C LEU A 243 16.95 -0.06 0.95
N CYS A 244 15.88 -0.80 0.65
CA CYS A 244 15.48 -2.00 1.37
C CYS A 244 15.78 -3.32 0.65
N SER A 245 16.26 -3.33 -0.61
CA SER A 245 16.42 -4.55 -1.43
C SER A 245 17.88 -4.93 -1.70
N PHE A 246 18.79 -4.65 -0.77
CA PHE A 246 20.19 -5.12 -0.86
C PHE A 246 20.33 -6.63 -0.71
N ASP A 247 19.31 -7.29 -0.18
CA ASP A 247 19.29 -8.73 -0.02
C ASP A 247 19.09 -9.42 -1.38
N GLU A 248 19.68 -10.59 -1.57
CA GLU A 248 19.41 -11.41 -2.74
C GLU A 248 17.96 -11.92 -2.70
N ARG A 249 17.40 -12.27 -3.88
CA ARG A 249 16.07 -12.88 -3.91
C ARG A 249 16.13 -14.22 -3.19
N PRO A 250 15.30 -14.47 -2.16
CA PRO A 250 15.26 -15.77 -1.51
C PRO A 250 14.79 -16.84 -2.50
N SER A 251 15.29 -18.06 -2.33
CA SER A 251 14.84 -19.23 -3.08
C SER A 251 13.38 -19.58 -2.76
N GLU A 252 12.73 -20.33 -3.65
CA GLU A 252 11.33 -20.74 -3.44
C GLU A 252 11.14 -21.63 -2.19
N GLU A 253 12.18 -22.40 -1.81
CA GLU A 253 12.20 -23.17 -0.55
C GLU A 253 12.21 -22.23 0.66
N GLU A 254 13.11 -21.25 0.69
CA GLU A 254 13.18 -20.24 1.75
C GLU A 254 11.88 -19.41 1.84
N ILE A 255 11.27 -19.06 0.70
CA ILE A 255 9.97 -18.38 0.66
C ILE A 255 8.89 -19.22 1.34
N GLY A 256 8.85 -20.52 1.02
CA GLY A 256 7.89 -21.45 1.59
C GLY A 256 8.08 -21.68 3.09
N GLU A 257 9.31 -21.97 3.51
CA GLU A 257 9.65 -22.24 4.91
C GLU A 257 9.49 -21.00 5.80
N GLY A 258 9.93 -19.85 5.30
CA GLY A 258 9.86 -18.57 6.00
C GLY A 258 8.51 -17.87 5.90
N ASN A 259 7.54 -18.41 5.15
CA ASN A 259 6.24 -17.78 4.87
C ASN A 259 6.42 -16.32 4.38
N TYR A 260 7.36 -16.12 3.46
CA TYR A 260 7.73 -14.78 3.00
C TYR A 260 6.76 -14.24 1.94
N VAL A 261 6.52 -12.94 2.01
CA VAL A 261 5.90 -12.13 0.95
C VAL A 261 6.97 -11.20 0.40
N LEU A 262 7.14 -11.24 -0.92
CA LEU A 262 8.13 -10.45 -1.63
C LEU A 262 7.53 -9.14 -2.13
N GLY A 263 8.37 -8.11 -2.25
CA GLY A 263 7.97 -6.83 -2.83
C GLY A 263 7.84 -6.90 -4.35
N GLY A 264 6.87 -6.17 -4.89
CA GLY A 264 6.73 -5.95 -6.33
C GLY A 264 7.78 -4.98 -6.88
N ASP A 265 7.71 -4.76 -8.19
CA ASP A 265 8.52 -3.75 -8.87
C ASP A 265 8.04 -2.36 -8.47
N VAL A 266 8.87 -1.57 -7.79
CA VAL A 266 8.48 -0.25 -7.29
C VAL A 266 8.18 0.74 -8.43
N ASP A 267 8.73 0.53 -9.62
CA ASP A 267 8.43 1.34 -10.80
C ASP A 267 7.00 1.07 -11.32
N LYS A 268 6.37 -0.03 -10.87
CA LYS A 268 4.97 -0.38 -11.14
C LYS A 268 4.00 0.12 -10.06
N PHE A 269 4.51 0.78 -9.02
CA PHE A 269 3.72 1.52 -8.06
C PHE A 269 3.71 3.00 -8.48
N GLU A 270 2.69 3.38 -9.23
CA GLU A 270 2.57 4.74 -9.75
C GLU A 270 1.70 5.60 -8.85
N VAL A 271 2.01 6.90 -8.80
CA VAL A 271 1.24 7.86 -8.02
C VAL A 271 0.85 9.05 -8.90
N GLU A 272 -0.45 9.32 -8.96
CA GLU A 272 -1.04 10.45 -9.69
C GLU A 272 -1.52 11.50 -8.69
N ASP A 273 -0.93 12.70 -8.70
CA ASP A 273 -1.46 13.83 -7.92
C ASP A 273 -2.70 14.41 -8.62
N GLN A 274 -3.87 14.21 -8.00
CA GLN A 274 -5.15 14.73 -8.44
C GLN A 274 -5.54 16.05 -7.75
N THR A 275 -4.66 16.62 -6.92
CA THR A 275 -4.91 17.89 -6.23
C THR A 275 -4.53 19.10 -7.07
N GLY A 276 -3.32 19.10 -7.64
CA GLY A 276 -2.68 20.32 -8.14
C GLY A 276 -2.07 21.15 -7.00
N SER A 277 -2.78 22.17 -6.52
CA SER A 277 -2.38 22.95 -5.33
C SER A 277 -3.53 23.18 -4.36
N LEU A 278 -3.18 23.14 -3.07
CA LEU A 278 -4.05 23.58 -2.00
C LEU A 278 -3.78 25.07 -1.74
N THR A 279 -4.81 25.91 -1.88
CA THR A 279 -4.72 27.34 -1.53
C THR A 279 -5.16 27.58 -0.09
N MET A 280 -4.36 28.36 0.64
CA MET A 280 -4.62 28.78 2.00
C MET A 280 -4.52 30.31 2.09
N LYS A 281 -5.56 30.95 2.63
CA LYS A 281 -5.62 32.40 2.84
C LYS A 281 -5.21 32.76 4.27
N MET A 282 -4.29 33.69 4.40
CA MET A 282 -3.83 34.19 5.70
C MET A 282 -4.77 35.27 6.20
N ILE A 283 -5.26 35.13 7.43
CA ILE A 283 -6.10 36.14 8.08
C ILE A 283 -5.45 36.61 9.39
N PRO A 284 -5.77 37.81 9.87
CA PRO A 284 -5.29 38.28 11.16
C PRO A 284 -5.59 37.31 12.29
#